data_AF-A0A2A5NNU1-F1
#
_entry.id   AF-A0A2A5NNU1-F1
#
_cell.length_a   1.000
_cell.length_b   1.000
_cell.length_c   1.000
_cell.angle_alpha   90.00
_cell.angle_beta   90.00
_cell.angle_gamma   90.00
#
_symmetry.space_group_name_H-M   'P 1'
#
loop_
_entity.id
_entity.type
_entity.pdbx_description
1 polymer ?
#
loop_
_entity_poly.entity_id
_entity_poly.type
_entity_poly.pdbx_seq_one_letter_code
_entity_poly.pdbx_strand_id
1 'polypeptide(L)'
;MTDEHATPRPEDDAARLGLVVVGEAAALQSGDDAALDASEQNIHDTVDDLVDEPLTPRQEEVVERLASAGGTLTAGLSGALAASTDRSVEDVLGGAARSIVWQQRLTQEREDAGGQQSGTSDGDEHRES
;
A
#
# COMPACT_ATOMS: atom_id res chain seq x y z
N MET A 1 23.69 -16.47 7.61
CA MET A 1 23.12 -15.34 8.36
C MET A 1 22.28 -14.59 7.37
N THR A 2 21.02 -14.98 7.29
CA THR A 2 19.99 -14.33 6.47
C THR A 2 19.65 -13.00 7.14
N ASP A 3 19.62 -11.90 6.39
CA ASP A 3 19.11 -10.61 6.84
C ASP A 3 17.68 -10.81 7.35
N GLU A 4 17.51 -10.88 8.66
CA GLU A 4 16.22 -11.16 9.31
C GLU A 4 15.44 -9.85 9.59
N HIS A 5 15.98 -8.70 9.19
CA HIS A 5 15.37 -7.38 9.38
C HIS A 5 15.67 -6.45 8.19
N ALA A 6 15.35 -6.86 6.96
CA ALA A 6 15.08 -5.85 5.95
C ALA A 6 13.75 -5.19 6.34
N THR A 7 13.81 -4.05 7.02
CA THR A 7 12.63 -3.21 7.24
C THR A 7 11.92 -3.06 5.88
N PRO A 8 10.60 -3.35 5.80
CA PRO A 8 9.84 -3.17 4.58
C PRO A 8 10.12 -1.80 3.95
N ARG A 9 10.21 -1.76 2.62
CA ARG A 9 10.48 -0.48 1.95
C ARG A 9 9.25 0.42 2.13
N PRO A 10 9.40 1.73 2.38
CA PRO A 10 8.26 2.64 2.54
C PRO A 10 7.24 2.57 1.39
N GLU A 11 7.71 2.26 0.18
CA GLU A 11 6.89 2.10 -1.02
C GLU A 11 6.04 0.82 -1.00
N ASP A 12 6.54 -0.26 -0.39
CA ASP A 12 5.78 -1.48 -0.19
C ASP A 12 4.67 -1.26 0.83
N ASP A 13 4.96 -0.51 1.89
CA ASP A 13 3.98 -0.13 2.91
C ASP A 13 2.90 0.79 2.33
N ALA A 14 3.30 1.77 1.53
CA ALA A 14 2.38 2.66 0.82
C ALA A 14 1.48 1.89 -0.16
N ALA A 15 2.02 0.89 -0.87
CA ALA A 15 1.23 0.04 -1.74
C ALA A 15 0.21 -0.81 -0.94
N ARG A 16 0.64 -1.38 0.19
CA ARG A 16 -0.22 -2.17 1.08
C ARG A 16 -1.37 -1.32 1.64
N LEU A 17 -1.05 -0.14 2.18
CA LEU A 17 -2.04 0.83 2.65
C LEU A 17 -2.99 1.29 1.53
N GLY A 18 -2.46 1.55 0.34
CA GLY A 18 -3.28 1.94 -0.82
C GLY A 18 -4.28 0.85 -1.23
N LEU A 19 -3.88 -0.42 -1.19
CA LEU A 19 -4.77 -1.54 -1.49
C LEU A 19 -5.89 -1.71 -0.47
N VAL A 20 -5.58 -1.48 0.81
CA VAL A 20 -6.57 -1.50 1.89
C VAL A 20 -7.65 -0.44 1.67
N VAL A 21 -7.26 0.80 1.34
CA VAL A 21 -8.20 1.89 1.04
C VAL A 21 -9.09 1.57 -0.18
N VAL A 22 -8.55 0.89 -1.20
CA VAL A 22 -9.33 0.41 -2.34
C VAL A 22 -10.32 -0.68 -1.92
N GLY A 23 -9.93 -1.57 -1.01
CA GLY A 23 -10.80 -2.59 -0.42
C GLY A 23 -11.97 -1.97 0.36
N GLU A 24 -11.70 -0.95 1.16
CA GLU A 24 -12.72 -0.21 1.91
C GLU A 24 -13.71 0.50 0.98
N ALA A 25 -13.20 1.14 -0.07
CA ALA A 25 -14.05 1.74 -1.10
C ALA A 25 -14.94 0.70 -1.80
N ALA A 26 -14.44 -0.51 -2.03
CA ALA A 26 -15.22 -1.61 -2.59
C ALA A 26 -16.31 -2.10 -1.62
N ALA A 27 -16.01 -2.18 -0.32
CA ALA A 27 -16.98 -2.55 0.71
C ALA A 27 -18.07 -1.47 0.88
N LEU A 28 -17.71 -0.18 0.86
CA LEU A 28 -18.67 0.93 0.86
C LEU A 28 -19.60 0.87 -0.36
N GLN A 29 -19.06 0.49 -1.52
CA GLN A 29 -19.83 0.38 -2.75
C GLN A 29 -20.76 -0.83 -2.77
N SER A 30 -20.37 -1.95 -2.13
CA SER A 30 -21.23 -3.14 -2.07
C SER A 30 -22.43 -2.95 -1.14
N GLY A 31 -22.31 -2.06 -0.15
CA GLY A 31 -23.34 -1.87 0.88
C GLY A 31 -23.51 -3.10 1.77
N ASP A 32 -22.51 -3.97 1.82
CA ASP A 32 -22.48 -5.15 2.67
C ASP A 32 -21.82 -4.81 4.01
N ASP A 33 -22.62 -4.69 5.06
CA ASP A 33 -22.16 -4.36 6.42
C ASP A 33 -21.08 -5.34 6.91
N ALA A 34 -21.16 -6.63 6.52
CA ALA A 34 -20.13 -7.60 6.91
C ALA A 34 -18.81 -7.37 6.15
N ALA A 35 -18.87 -6.86 4.92
CA ALA A 35 -17.68 -6.47 4.17
C ALA A 35 -17.06 -5.19 4.72
N LEU A 36 -17.89 -4.27 5.24
CA LEU A 36 -17.42 -3.06 5.91
C LEU A 36 -16.69 -3.39 7.21
N ASP A 37 -17.29 -4.18 8.10
CA ASP A 37 -16.65 -4.62 9.35
C ASP A 37 -15.32 -5.36 9.06
N ALA A 38 -15.31 -6.24 8.05
CA ALA A 38 -14.10 -6.94 7.64
C ALA A 38 -13.02 -5.99 7.08
N SER A 39 -13.42 -4.92 6.40
CA SER A 39 -12.51 -3.91 5.89
C SER A 39 -11.90 -3.08 7.02
N GLU A 40 -12.70 -2.67 8.01
CA GLU A 40 -12.23 -1.96 9.21
C GLU A 40 -11.17 -2.77 9.95
N GLN A 41 -11.42 -4.07 10.18
CA GLN A 41 -10.44 -4.94 10.79
C GLN A 41 -9.17 -5.09 9.94
N ASN A 42 -9.30 -5.19 8.61
CA ASN A 42 -8.15 -5.29 7.71
C ASN A 42 -7.24 -4.05 7.77
N ILE A 43 -7.83 -2.85 7.89
CA ILE A 43 -7.07 -1.61 8.09
C ILE A 43 -6.28 -1.68 9.38
N HIS A 44 -6.93 -2.06 10.47
CA HIS A 44 -6.29 -2.19 11.76
C HIS A 44 -5.12 -3.18 11.71
N ASP A 45 -5.37 -4.39 11.21
CA ASP A 45 -4.35 -5.44 11.09
C ASP A 45 -3.18 -5.02 10.18
N THR A 46 -3.49 -4.33 9.07
CA THR A 46 -2.46 -3.84 8.16
C THR A 46 -1.59 -2.77 8.81
N VAL A 47 -2.18 -1.85 9.56
CA VAL A 47 -1.40 -0.80 10.23
C VAL A 47 -0.60 -1.38 11.39
N ASP A 48 -1.15 -2.32 12.15
CA ASP A 48 -0.46 -3.02 13.24
C ASP A 48 0.79 -3.77 12.72
N ASP A 49 0.69 -4.41 11.55
CA ASP A 49 1.82 -5.07 10.88
C ASP A 49 2.92 -4.10 10.40
N LEU A 50 2.61 -2.80 10.26
CA LEU A 50 3.50 -1.79 9.69
C LEU A 50 4.17 -0.91 10.75
N VAL A 51 3.79 -1.04 12.02
CA VAL A 51 4.34 -0.23 13.12
C VAL A 51 5.25 -1.06 14.03
N ASP A 52 6.34 -0.46 14.48
CA ASP A 52 7.30 -1.14 15.38
C ASP A 52 6.76 -1.27 16.81
N GLU A 53 5.89 -0.34 17.21
CA GLU A 53 5.26 -0.28 18.53
C GLU A 53 3.74 -0.19 18.37
N PRO A 54 2.95 -0.80 19.27
CA PRO A 54 1.50 -0.67 19.25
C PRO A 54 1.08 0.80 19.26
N LEU A 55 0.07 1.12 18.47
CA LEU A 55 -0.49 2.46 18.45
C LEU A 55 -1.04 2.83 19.83
N THR A 56 -0.91 4.11 20.19
CA THR A 56 -1.68 4.65 21.31
C THR A 56 -3.16 4.70 20.93
N PRO A 57 -4.10 4.65 21.90
CA PRO A 57 -5.53 4.70 21.60
C PRO A 57 -5.93 5.93 20.75
N ARG A 58 -5.22 7.05 20.93
CA ARG A 58 -5.49 8.25 20.14
C ARG A 58 -5.00 8.13 18.69
N GLN A 59 -3.94 7.37 18.45
CA GLN A 59 -3.44 7.11 17.10
C GLN A 59 -4.35 6.13 16.36
N GLU A 60 -4.85 5.08 17.02
CA GLU A 60 -5.86 4.17 16.48
C GLU A 60 -7.09 4.94 15.97
N GLU A 61 -7.67 5.82 16.81
CA GLU A 61 -8.79 6.67 16.41
C GLU A 61 -8.48 7.58 15.20
N VAL A 62 -7.23 8.02 15.05
CA VAL A 62 -6.81 8.85 13.91
C VAL A 62 -6.71 8.01 12.65
N VAL A 63 -6.13 6.81 12.75
CA VAL A 63 -6.00 5.85 11.64
C VAL A 63 -7.37 5.44 11.13
N GLU A 64 -8.30 5.06 12.01
CA GLU A 64 -9.68 4.71 11.65
C GLU A 64 -10.37 5.84 10.87
N ARG A 65 -10.24 7.09 11.34
CA ARG A 65 -10.83 8.25 10.66
C ARG A 65 -10.17 8.53 9.31
N LEU A 66 -8.86 8.35 9.20
CA LEU A 66 -8.13 8.54 7.94
C LEU A 66 -8.53 7.48 6.93
N ALA A 67 -8.69 6.22 7.37
CA ALA A 67 -9.14 5.14 6.50
C ALA A 67 -10.57 5.38 6.03
N SER A 68 -11.51 5.65 6.94
CA SER A 68 -12.89 6.01 6.60
C SER A 68 -12.99 7.17 5.61
N ALA A 69 -12.20 8.23 5.82
CA ALA A 69 -12.12 9.36 4.91
C ALA A 69 -11.53 8.95 3.55
N GLY A 70 -10.45 8.16 3.55
CA GLY A 70 -9.78 7.63 2.37
C GLY A 70 -10.68 6.72 1.52
N GLY A 71 -11.37 5.78 2.16
CA GLY A 71 -12.35 4.89 1.55
C GLY A 71 -13.51 5.66 0.95
N THR A 72 -14.06 6.64 1.68
CA THR A 72 -15.14 7.52 1.19
C THR A 72 -14.71 8.33 -0.03
N LEU A 73 -13.52 8.95 0.02
CA LEU A 73 -12.98 9.71 -1.10
C LEU A 73 -12.75 8.82 -2.32
N THR A 74 -12.19 7.63 -2.11
CA THR A 74 -11.92 6.66 -3.17
C THR A 74 -13.22 6.16 -3.79
N ALA A 75 -14.21 5.76 -2.99
CA ALA A 75 -15.53 5.35 -3.48
C ALA A 75 -16.22 6.46 -4.27
N GLY A 76 -16.22 7.70 -3.76
CA GLY A 76 -16.83 8.85 -4.43
C GLY A 76 -16.16 9.21 -5.76
N LEU A 77 -14.82 9.24 -5.78
CA LEU A 77 -14.05 9.50 -7.01
C LEU A 77 -14.19 8.36 -8.03
N SER A 78 -14.18 7.11 -7.58
CA SER A 78 -14.42 5.95 -8.45
C SER A 78 -15.83 5.96 -9.03
N GLY A 79 -16.85 6.34 -8.25
CA GLY A 79 -18.22 6.56 -8.71
C GLY A 79 -18.31 7.65 -9.78
N ALA A 80 -17.67 8.79 -9.55
CA ALA A 80 -17.65 9.90 -10.51
C ALA A 80 -16.93 9.51 -11.82
N LEU A 81 -15.78 8.82 -11.71
CA LEU A 81 -15.02 8.37 -12.87
C LEU A 81 -15.78 7.31 -13.68
N ALA A 82 -16.37 6.32 -13.01
CA ALA A 82 -17.21 5.29 -13.62
C ALA A 82 -18.36 5.91 -14.44
N ALA A 83 -19.08 6.88 -13.86
CA ALA A 83 -20.15 7.61 -14.54
C ALA A 83 -19.64 8.41 -15.76
N SER A 84 -18.46 9.03 -15.67
CA SER A 84 -17.88 9.81 -16.78
C SER A 84 -17.32 8.97 -17.93
N THR A 85 -17.04 7.68 -17.69
CA THR A 85 -16.36 6.79 -18.64
C THR A 85 -17.23 5.64 -19.15
N ASP A 86 -18.49 5.55 -18.71
CA ASP A 86 -19.39 4.43 -18.99
C ASP A 86 -18.75 3.07 -18.61
N ARG A 87 -18.26 3.02 -17.37
CA ARG A 87 -17.62 1.85 -16.75
C ARG A 87 -18.28 1.53 -15.42
N SER A 88 -18.08 0.31 -14.93
CA SER A 88 -18.50 -0.03 -13.57
C SER A 88 -17.53 0.54 -12.55
N VAL A 89 -18.02 0.80 -11.32
CA VAL A 89 -17.16 1.20 -10.20
C VAL A 89 -16.15 0.09 -9.87
N GLU A 90 -16.56 -1.17 -10.00
CA GLU A 90 -15.69 -2.34 -9.82
C GLU A 90 -14.50 -2.34 -10.80
N ASP A 91 -14.73 -2.04 -12.08
CA ASP A 91 -13.66 -1.94 -13.08
C ASP A 91 -12.66 -0.83 -12.73
N VAL A 92 -13.17 0.30 -12.23
CA VAL A 92 -12.35 1.45 -11.83
C VAL A 92 -11.49 1.11 -10.61
N LEU A 93 -12.10 0.56 -9.56
CA LEU A 93 -11.39 0.13 -8.34
C LEU A 93 -10.37 -0.97 -8.65
N GLY A 94 -10.75 -1.96 -9.46
CA GLY A 94 -9.83 -2.99 -9.93
C GLY A 94 -8.68 -2.44 -10.78
N GLY A 95 -8.93 -1.39 -11.58
CA GLY A 95 -7.90 -0.65 -12.30
C GLY A 95 -6.94 0.10 -11.37
N ALA A 96 -7.45 0.74 -10.32
CA ALA A 96 -6.66 1.41 -9.30
C ALA A 96 -5.75 0.41 -8.56
N ALA A 97 -6.29 -0.72 -8.08
CA ALA A 97 -5.52 -1.78 -7.43
C ALA A 97 -4.38 -2.32 -8.30
N ARG A 98 -4.67 -2.62 -9.58
CA ARG A 98 -3.63 -3.04 -10.55
C ARG A 98 -2.55 -1.99 -10.75
N SER A 99 -2.93 -0.71 -10.75
CA SER A 99 -1.98 0.40 -10.92
C SER A 99 -1.06 0.56 -9.70
N ILE A 100 -1.59 0.34 -8.49
CA ILE A 100 -0.80 0.35 -7.25
C ILE A 100 0.25 -0.76 -7.28
N VAL A 101 -0.15 -2.00 -7.54
CA VAL A 101 0.77 -3.14 -7.64
C VAL A 101 1.81 -2.94 -8.73
N TRP A 102 1.41 -2.37 -9.87
CA TRP A 102 2.33 -2.07 -10.96
C TRP A 102 3.36 -1.00 -10.57
N GLN A 103 2.94 0.08 -9.89
CA GLN A 103 3.86 1.12 -9.40
C GLN A 103 4.86 0.56 -8.38
N GLN A 104 4.38 -0.25 -7.43
CA GLN A 104 5.23 -0.92 -6.45
C GLN A 104 6.33 -1.74 -7.14
N ARG A 105 5.94 -2.56 -8.11
CA ARG A 105 6.89 -3.36 -8.90
C ARG A 105 7.90 -2.50 -9.65
N LEU A 106 7.48 -1.40 -10.29
CA LEU A 106 8.39 -0.51 -11.02
C LEU A 106 9.40 0.17 -10.09
N THR A 107 9.01 0.50 -8.86
CA THR A 107 9.93 1.08 -7.88
C THR A 107 10.96 0.04 -7.43
N GLN A 108 10.53 -1.18 -7.11
CA GLN A 108 11.44 -2.28 -6.79
C GLN A 108 12.48 -2.53 -7.90
N GLU A 109 12.02 -2.60 -9.16
CA GLU A 109 12.92 -2.81 -10.31
C GLU A 109 13.97 -1.70 -10.47
N ARG A 110 13.64 -0.44 -10.15
CA ARG A 110 14.59 0.69 -10.22
C ARG A 110 15.63 0.66 -9.13
N GLU A 111 15.22 0.31 -7.91
CA GLU A 111 16.11 0.26 -6.75
C GLU A 111 17.08 -0.90 -6.84
N ASP A 112 16.59 -2.08 -7.25
CA ASP A 112 17.42 -3.27 -7.44
C ASP A 112 18.49 -3.03 -8.53
N ALA A 113 18.14 -2.29 -9.59
CA ALA A 113 19.07 -1.87 -10.64
C ALA A 113 20.09 -0.83 -10.16
N GLY A 114 19.72 0.07 -9.23
CA GLY A 114 20.62 1.04 -8.61
C GLY A 114 21.61 0.40 -7.62
N GLY A 115 21.17 -0.63 -6.88
CA GLY A 115 22.01 -1.36 -5.93
C GLY A 115 23.15 -2.15 -6.57
N GLN A 116 22.97 -2.64 -7.81
CA GLN A 116 23.99 -3.41 -8.54
C GLN A 116 25.18 -2.58 -9.05
N GLN A 117 25.03 -1.27 -9.23
CA GLN A 117 26.14 -0.40 -9.68
C GLN A 117 27.09 0.01 -8.54
N SER A 118 26.60 0.07 -7.30
CA SER A 118 27.43 0.45 -6.14
C SER A 118 28.33 -0.66 -5.62
N GLY A 119 28.09 -1.92 -6.00
CA GLY A 119 28.85 -3.09 -5.51
C GLY A 119 30.11 -3.46 -6.31
N THR A 120 30.46 -2.74 -7.38
CA THR A 120 31.55 -3.15 -8.30
C THR A 120 32.82 -2.30 -8.21
N SER A 121 32.92 -1.31 -7.30
CA SER A 121 34.07 -0.39 -7.25
C SER A 121 35.08 -0.60 -6.10
N ASP A 122 34.92 -1.62 -5.25
CA ASP A 122 35.72 -1.75 -4.00
C ASP A 122 36.68 -2.97 -3.99
N GLY A 123 37.08 -3.47 -5.16
CA GLY A 123 37.83 -4.72 -5.31
C GLY A 123 39.30 -4.63 -5.76
N ASP A 124 39.80 -3.43 -6.11
CA ASP A 124 41.15 -3.28 -6.70
C ASP A 124 41.88 -2.12 -6.00
N GLU A 125 42.56 -2.38 -4.88
CA GLU A 125 43.75 -1.65 -4.41
C GLU A 125 44.18 -2.13 -3.01
N HIS A 126 44.85 -3.30 -2.92
CA HIS A 126 45.90 -3.53 -1.92
C HIS A 126 46.71 -4.77 -2.26
N ARG A 127 47.72 -4.60 -3.13
CA ARG A 127 48.75 -5.62 -3.36
C ARG A 127 50.11 -4.98 -3.64
N GLU A 128 50.76 -4.49 -2.59
CA GLU A 128 52.21 -4.24 -2.55
C GLU A 128 52.67 -4.70 -1.15
N SER A 129 53.27 -5.89 -1.01
CA SER A 129 54.70 -6.24 -1.20
C SER A 129 55.64 -5.53 -0.24
#